data_AF-A0A5C8VUC4-F1
#
_entry.id   AF-A0A5C8VUC4-F1
#
_cell.length_a   1.000
_cell.length_b   1.000
_cell.length_c   1.000
_cell.angle_alpha   90.00
_cell.angle_beta   90.00
_cell.angle_gamma   90.00
#
_symmetry.space_group_name_H-M   'P 1'
#
loop_
_entity.id
_entity.type
_entity.pdbx_description
1 polymer ?
#
loop_
_entity_poly.entity_id
_entity_poly.type
_entity_poly.pdbx_seq_one_letter_code
_entity_poly.pdbx_strand_id
1 'polypeptide(L)'
;MAKAPDAPIEDAVERRRLRLRLDGLDDAKRHRRRGLIGLGQTAFGARWRTDLARSIEAHMGRPVLPSQVAHWVSGVRPVPVEIYEACTKIAAWEAAALRRRADVLESGTWRDSLERDDGTVDVPRSPQEIAADAARDRAARLNEDD
;
A
#
# COMPACT_ATOMS: atom_id res chain seq x y z
N MET A 1 38.34 27.66 -17.81
CA MET A 1 37.65 26.35 -17.77
C MET A 1 36.16 26.62 -17.92
N ALA A 2 35.60 26.41 -19.11
CA ALA A 2 34.19 26.72 -19.40
C ALA A 2 33.31 25.49 -19.12
N LYS A 3 32.26 25.69 -18.33
CA LYS A 3 31.20 24.71 -18.03
C LYS A 3 30.35 24.50 -19.29
N ALA A 4 30.25 23.25 -19.76
CA ALA A 4 29.41 22.92 -20.92
C ALA A 4 27.93 23.26 -20.64
N PRO A 5 27.20 23.86 -21.59
CA PRO A 5 25.80 24.24 -21.40
C PRO A 5 24.88 23.02 -21.41
N ASP A 6 23.83 23.12 -20.59
CA ASP A 6 22.69 22.19 -20.47
C ASP A 6 22.18 21.73 -21.85
N ALA A 7 22.04 20.40 -22.01
CA ALA A 7 21.34 19.84 -23.16
C ALA A 7 19.88 20.37 -23.18
N PRO A 8 19.34 20.77 -24.35
CA PRO A 8 18.04 21.42 -24.43
C PRO A 8 16.91 20.45 -24.06
N ILE A 9 15.97 20.95 -23.26
CA ILE A 9 14.79 20.26 -22.70
C ILE A 9 13.99 19.49 -23.77
N GLU A 10 14.04 19.96 -25.02
CA GLU A 10 13.45 19.32 -26.20
C GLU A 10 13.88 17.86 -26.38
N ASP A 11 15.14 17.55 -26.13
CA ASP A 11 15.68 16.20 -26.33
C ASP A 11 15.22 15.23 -25.22
N ALA A 12 14.87 15.75 -24.03
CA ALA A 12 14.26 14.99 -22.96
C ALA A 12 12.75 14.79 -23.18
N VAL A 13 12.06 15.79 -23.71
CA VAL A 13 10.64 15.71 -24.09
C VAL A 13 10.45 14.76 -25.27
N GLU A 14 11.36 14.77 -26.24
CA GLU A 14 11.28 13.92 -27.41
C GLU A 14 11.68 12.48 -27.12
N ARG A 15 12.63 12.26 -26.20
CA ARG A 15 12.83 10.93 -25.58
C ARG A 15 11.62 10.44 -24.80
N ARG A 16 10.83 11.35 -24.19
CA ARG A 16 9.59 11.02 -23.47
C ARG A 16 8.43 10.70 -24.42
N ARG A 17 8.34 11.39 -25.56
CA ARG A 17 7.39 11.10 -26.65
C ARG A 17 7.74 9.82 -27.41
N LEU A 18 9.02 9.55 -27.69
CA LEU A 18 9.49 8.30 -28.31
C LEU A 18 9.35 7.08 -27.38
N ARG A 19 9.35 7.26 -26.05
CA ARG A 19 9.11 6.19 -25.06
C ARG A 19 7.63 5.81 -24.87
N LEU A 20 6.70 6.51 -25.54
CA LEU A 20 5.29 6.15 -25.64
C LEU A 20 4.96 5.34 -26.89
N ARG A 21 5.97 4.74 -27.56
CA ARG A 21 5.73 3.76 -28.62
C ARG A 21 5.18 2.47 -28.03
N LEU A 22 3.89 2.26 -28.26
CA LEU A 22 3.14 1.03 -27.98
C LEU A 22 3.47 -0.10 -28.97
N ASP A 23 4.41 0.13 -29.90
CA ASP A 23 4.67 -0.70 -31.08
C ASP A 23 5.71 -1.81 -30.84
N GLY A 24 6.25 -1.94 -29.62
CA GLY A 24 7.25 -2.94 -29.25
C GLY A 24 6.91 -3.81 -28.04
N LEU A 25 5.67 -3.70 -27.53
CA LEU A 25 5.24 -4.46 -26.35
C LEU A 25 4.42 -5.68 -26.80
N ASP A 26 5.04 -6.85 -26.71
CA ASP A 26 4.40 -8.17 -26.85
C ASP A 26 3.07 -8.26 -26.07
N ASP A 27 2.06 -8.90 -26.65
CA ASP A 27 0.70 -8.95 -26.12
C ASP A 27 0.65 -9.52 -24.70
N ALA A 28 1.56 -10.44 -24.38
CA ALA A 28 1.74 -10.98 -23.03
C ALA A 28 2.06 -9.88 -22.00
N LYS A 29 2.90 -8.90 -22.36
CA LYS A 29 3.26 -7.78 -21.47
C LYS A 29 2.08 -6.83 -21.26
N ARG A 30 1.28 -6.60 -22.31
CA ARG A 30 0.04 -5.80 -22.22
C ARG A 30 -0.99 -6.48 -21.33
N HIS A 31 -1.15 -7.79 -21.47
CA HIS A 31 -2.05 -8.60 -20.64
C HIS A 31 -1.65 -8.55 -19.16
N ARG A 32 -0.37 -8.79 -18.85
CA ARG A 32 0.14 -8.71 -17.46
C ARG A 32 -0.08 -7.35 -16.82
N ARG A 33 0.13 -6.27 -17.58
CA ARG A 33 -0.11 -4.91 -17.09
C ARG A 33 -1.58 -4.67 -16.75
N ARG A 34 -2.51 -5.13 -17.62
CA ARG A 34 -3.95 -5.04 -17.36
C ARG A 34 -4.33 -5.83 -16.10
N GLY A 35 -3.79 -7.04 -15.93
CA GLY A 35 -4.00 -7.85 -14.74
C GLY A 35 -3.53 -7.14 -13.45
N LEU A 36 -2.35 -6.52 -13.46
CA LEU A 36 -1.82 -5.77 -12.32
C LEU A 36 -2.72 -4.57 -11.95
N ILE A 37 -3.18 -3.82 -12.95
CA ILE A 37 -4.09 -2.67 -12.73
C ILE A 37 -5.42 -3.15 -12.16
N GLY A 38 -6.01 -4.20 -12.75
CA GLY A 38 -7.28 -4.78 -12.31
C GLY A 38 -7.20 -5.28 -10.87
N LEU A 39 -6.18 -6.08 -10.55
CA LEU A 39 -5.94 -6.55 -9.18
C LEU A 39 -5.83 -5.37 -8.21
N GLY A 40 -5.00 -4.37 -8.54
CA GLY A 40 -4.80 -3.21 -7.70
C GLY A 40 -6.10 -2.49 -7.38
N GLN A 41 -6.86 -2.13 -8.41
CA GLN A 41 -8.12 -1.41 -8.27
C GLN A 41 -9.16 -2.21 -7.48
N THR A 42 -9.31 -3.50 -7.75
CA THR A 42 -10.29 -4.37 -7.09
C THR A 42 -9.94 -4.62 -5.63
N ALA A 43 -8.67 -4.86 -5.31
CA ALA A 43 -8.27 -5.21 -3.94
C ALA A 43 -8.12 -3.97 -3.03
N PHE A 44 -7.63 -2.85 -3.56
CA PHE A 44 -7.16 -1.72 -2.75
C PHE A 44 -7.85 -0.37 -3.06
N GLY A 45 -8.69 -0.30 -4.10
CA GLY A 45 -9.46 0.92 -4.41
C GLY A 45 -8.62 2.10 -4.92
N ALA A 46 -8.95 3.32 -4.51
CA ALA A 46 -8.43 4.55 -5.13
C ALA A 46 -6.91 4.75 -4.99
N ARG A 47 -6.32 4.34 -3.86
CA ARG A 47 -4.88 4.51 -3.56
C ARG A 47 -4.06 3.24 -3.81
N TRP A 48 -4.58 2.35 -4.65
CA TRP A 48 -4.08 1.00 -4.82
C TRP A 48 -2.59 0.84 -5.10
N ARG A 49 -1.93 1.80 -5.75
CA ARG A 49 -0.51 1.69 -6.09
C ARG A 49 0.39 1.59 -4.86
N THR A 50 0.05 2.32 -3.79
CA THR A 50 0.83 2.31 -2.54
C THR A 50 0.59 1.01 -1.77
N ASP A 51 -0.67 0.58 -1.66
CA ASP A 51 -1.01 -0.61 -0.90
C ASP A 51 -0.58 -1.89 -1.62
N LEU A 52 -0.69 -1.92 -2.95
CA LEU A 52 -0.14 -3.00 -3.77
C LEU A 52 1.39 -3.10 -3.62
N ALA A 53 2.11 -1.98 -3.62
CA ALA A 53 3.55 -1.97 -3.39
C ALA A 53 3.91 -2.59 -2.03
N ARG A 54 3.19 -2.20 -0.96
CA ARG A 54 3.35 -2.76 0.39
C ARG A 54 3.04 -4.27 0.43
N SER A 55 1.96 -4.70 -0.23
CA SER A 55 1.59 -6.12 -0.29
C SER A 55 2.59 -6.96 -1.07
N ILE A 56 3.14 -6.43 -2.17
CA ILE A 56 4.21 -7.10 -2.92
C ILE A 56 5.47 -7.21 -2.06
N GLU A 57 5.87 -6.14 -1.38
CA GLU A 57 7.01 -6.15 -0.47
C GLU A 57 6.87 -7.22 0.62
N ALA A 58 5.70 -7.29 1.26
CA ALA A 58 5.40 -8.30 2.28
C ALA A 58 5.50 -9.74 1.74
N HIS A 59 5.06 -9.99 0.50
CA HIS A 59 5.13 -11.33 -0.10
C HIS A 59 6.50 -11.70 -0.64
N MET A 60 7.27 -10.71 -1.10
CA MET A 60 8.57 -10.92 -1.74
C MET A 60 9.75 -10.82 -0.77
N GLY A 61 9.53 -10.25 0.42
CA GLY A 61 10.59 -10.02 1.41
C GLY A 61 11.65 -9.00 0.96
N ARG A 62 11.34 -8.18 -0.05
CA ARG A 62 12.23 -7.13 -0.56
C ARG A 62 11.47 -5.83 -0.82
N PRO A 63 12.10 -4.66 -0.66
CA PRO A 63 11.43 -3.38 -0.86
C PRO A 63 10.85 -3.25 -2.27
N VAL A 64 9.59 -2.83 -2.34
CA VAL A 64 8.93 -2.44 -3.60
C VAL A 64 8.31 -1.06 -3.41
N LEU A 65 8.81 -0.08 -4.17
CA LEU A 65 8.37 1.30 -4.05
C LEU A 65 7.12 1.55 -4.92
N PRO A 66 6.22 2.46 -4.50
CA PRO A 66 5.09 2.87 -5.32
C PRO A 66 5.49 3.43 -6.70
N SER A 67 6.69 4.02 -6.81
CA SER A 67 7.23 4.50 -8.09
C SER A 67 7.56 3.36 -9.06
N GLN A 68 7.99 2.20 -8.56
CA GLN A 68 8.21 1.01 -9.40
C GLN A 68 6.89 0.49 -9.95
N VAL A 69 5.85 0.45 -9.11
CA VAL A 69 4.49 0.12 -9.55
C VAL A 69 4.00 1.11 -10.61
N ALA A 70 4.23 2.42 -10.41
CA ALA A 70 3.86 3.44 -11.40
C ALA A 70 4.59 3.24 -12.75
N HIS A 71 5.86 2.84 -12.75
CA HIS A 71 6.59 2.52 -13.98
C HIS A 71 6.03 1.30 -14.71
N TRP A 72 5.56 0.28 -13.98
CA TRP A 72 4.91 -0.88 -14.58
C TRP A 72 3.56 -0.54 -15.21
N VAL A 73 2.76 0.26 -14.50
CA VAL A 73 1.42 0.69 -14.93
C VAL A 73 1.48 1.61 -16.13
N SER A 74 2.44 2.54 -16.16
CA SER A 74 2.67 3.41 -17.32
C SER A 74 3.26 2.66 -18.51
N GLY A 75 3.80 1.45 -18.31
CA GLY A 75 4.52 0.70 -19.34
C GLY A 75 5.96 1.19 -19.57
N VAL A 76 6.46 2.12 -18.74
CA VAL A 76 7.86 2.57 -18.77
C VAL A 76 8.81 1.40 -18.50
N ARG A 77 8.40 0.45 -17.66
CA ARG A 77 9.11 -0.81 -17.43
C ARG A 77 8.14 -1.99 -17.54
N PRO A 78 8.59 -3.15 -18.06
CA PRO A 78 7.78 -4.37 -18.00
C PRO A 78 7.60 -4.81 -16.54
N VAL A 79 6.48 -5.50 -16.28
CA VAL A 79 6.24 -6.18 -15.00
C VAL A 79 7.17 -7.40 -14.94
N PRO A 80 8.06 -7.51 -13.92
CA PRO A 80 8.89 -8.71 -13.72
C PRO A 80 8.04 -9.96 -13.47
N VAL A 81 8.54 -11.14 -13.85
CA VAL A 81 7.78 -12.40 -13.73
C VAL A 81 7.50 -12.73 -12.26
N GLU A 82 8.44 -12.46 -11.37
CA GLU A 82 8.30 -12.76 -9.94
C GLU A 82 7.20 -11.90 -9.29
N ILE A 83 6.96 -10.71 -9.84
CA ILE A 83 5.84 -9.86 -9.39
C ILE A 83 4.50 -10.51 -9.73
N TYR A 84 4.40 -11.22 -10.85
CA TYR A 84 3.17 -11.92 -11.22
C TYR A 84 2.85 -13.05 -10.24
N GLU A 85 3.85 -13.85 -9.85
CA GLU A 85 3.66 -14.91 -8.85
C GLU A 85 3.21 -14.34 -7.49
N ALA A 86 3.82 -13.23 -7.06
CA ALA A 86 3.37 -12.51 -5.88
C ALA A 86 1.93 -12.01 -6.02
N CYS A 87 1.55 -11.47 -7.18
CA CYS A 87 0.20 -10.99 -7.44
C CYS A 87 -0.85 -12.09 -7.36
N THR A 88 -0.56 -13.32 -7.79
CA THR A 88 -1.47 -14.46 -7.65
C THR A 88 -1.75 -14.78 -6.18
N LYS A 89 -0.72 -14.76 -5.33
CA LYS A 89 -0.88 -14.98 -3.88
C LYS A 89 -1.65 -13.84 -3.23
N ILE A 90 -1.33 -12.59 -3.59
CA ILE A 90 -2.03 -11.40 -3.11
C ILE A 90 -3.50 -11.46 -3.49
N ALA A 91 -3.83 -11.83 -4.73
CA ALA A 91 -5.21 -11.92 -5.21
C ALA A 91 -6.03 -12.92 -4.38
N ALA A 92 -5.47 -14.10 -4.07
CA ALA A 92 -6.14 -15.08 -3.23
C ALA A 92 -6.33 -14.58 -1.79
N TRP A 93 -5.30 -13.95 -1.23
CA TRP A 93 -5.34 -13.39 0.13
C TRP A 93 -6.37 -12.27 0.27
N GLU A 94 -6.38 -11.33 -0.67
CA GLU A 94 -7.33 -10.21 -0.70
C GLU A 94 -8.76 -10.67 -0.97
N ALA A 95 -8.96 -11.65 -1.86
CA ALA A 95 -10.28 -12.24 -2.08
C ALA A 95 -10.84 -12.85 -0.79
N ALA A 96 -10.01 -13.57 -0.02
CA ALA A 96 -10.43 -14.12 1.27
C ALA A 96 -10.71 -13.01 2.30
N ALA A 97 -9.91 -11.94 2.32
CA ALA A 97 -10.14 -10.80 3.19
C ALA A 97 -11.41 -10.02 2.84
N LEU A 98 -11.73 -9.87 1.55
CA LEU A 98 -12.96 -9.24 1.08
C LEU A 98 -14.19 -10.08 1.41
N ARG A 99 -14.11 -11.41 1.28
CA ARG A 99 -15.18 -12.32 1.70
C ARG A 99 -15.48 -12.19 3.20
N ARG A 100 -14.45 -12.27 4.05
CA ARG A 100 -14.63 -12.08 5.50
C ARG A 100 -15.26 -10.72 5.83
N ARG A 101 -14.85 -9.66 5.12
CA ARG A 101 -15.46 -8.33 5.27
C ARG A 101 -16.93 -8.32 4.86
N ALA A 102 -17.27 -8.98 3.75
CA ALA A 102 -18.66 -9.14 3.31
C ALA A 102 -19.49 -9.90 4.35
N ASP A 103 -18.97 -11.01 4.89
CA ASP A 103 -19.65 -11.80 5.92
C ASP A 103 -19.99 -10.95 7.17
N VAL A 104 -19.05 -10.10 7.61
CA VAL A 104 -19.27 -9.16 8.73
C VAL A 104 -20.31 -8.08 8.40
N LEU A 105 -20.36 -7.62 7.16
CA LEU A 105 -21.36 -6.64 6.72
C LEU A 105 -22.75 -7.26 6.66
N GLU A 106 -22.85 -8.51 6.19
CA GLU A 106 -24.09 -9.28 6.07
C GLU A 106 -24.63 -9.73 7.43
N SER A 107 -23.75 -10.11 8.37
CA SER A 107 -24.16 -10.53 9.71
C SER A 107 -24.80 -9.41 10.54
N GLY A 108 -24.61 -8.15 10.13
CA GLY A 108 -25.12 -6.99 10.85
C GLY A 108 -24.34 -6.67 12.13
N THR A 109 -23.23 -7.35 12.43
CA THR A 109 -22.41 -7.11 13.65
C THR A 109 -21.89 -5.67 13.73
N TRP A 110 -21.69 -5.02 12.60
CA TRP A 110 -21.33 -3.60 12.55
C TRP A 110 -22.45 -2.68 13.07
N ARG A 111 -23.72 -3.11 12.99
CA ARG A 111 -24.87 -2.37 13.51
C ARG A 111 -24.81 -2.32 15.03
N ASP A 112 -24.48 -3.43 15.68
CA ASP A 112 -24.29 -3.48 17.14
C ASP A 112 -23.18 -2.51 17.61
N SER A 113 -22.14 -2.32 16.81
CA SER A 113 -21.07 -1.34 17.09
C SER A 113 -21.49 0.11 16.88
N LEU A 114 -22.52 0.39 16.06
CA LEU A 114 -23.08 1.74 15.89
C LEU A 114 -24.20 2.04 16.88
N GLU A 115 -24.93 1.01 17.33
CA GLU A 115 -26.02 1.12 18.30
C GLU A 115 -25.54 1.13 19.75
N ARG A 116 -24.32 0.64 20.02
CA ARG A 116 -23.57 0.95 21.26
C ARG A 116 -23.11 2.41 21.22
N ASP A 117 -24.06 3.33 21.33
CA ASP A 117 -23.79 4.73 21.63
C ASP A 117 -23.61 4.89 23.14
N ASP A 118 -22.55 4.28 23.70
CA ASP A 118 -22.12 4.54 25.08
C ASP A 118 -21.07 5.67 25.15
N GLY A 119 -20.78 6.33 24.01
CA GLY A 119 -19.77 7.39 23.90
C GLY A 119 -18.35 6.93 24.23
N THR A 120 -18.12 5.64 24.47
CA THR A 120 -16.86 5.11 24.96
C THR A 120 -16.12 4.50 23.79
N VAL A 121 -15.34 5.32 23.08
CA VAL A 121 -14.29 4.79 22.22
C VAL A 121 -13.27 4.14 23.16
N ASP A 122 -13.28 2.80 23.25
CA ASP A 122 -12.23 2.03 23.91
C ASP A 122 -10.95 2.16 23.08
N VAL A 123 -10.28 3.31 23.22
CA VAL A 123 -8.96 3.55 22.67
C VAL A 123 -7.99 2.76 23.54
N PRO A 124 -7.30 1.73 23.01
CA PRO A 124 -6.30 1.01 23.78
C PRO A 124 -5.26 2.02 24.25
N ARG A 125 -5.09 2.14 25.59
CA ARG A 125 -4.09 3.04 26.18
C ARG A 125 -2.74 2.76 25.55
N SER A 126 -2.08 3.82 25.09
CA SER A 126 -0.76 3.69 24.52
C SER A 126 0.23 3.18 25.57
N PRO A 127 1.29 2.46 25.17
CA PRO A 127 2.34 2.03 26.10
C PRO A 127 2.97 3.19 26.90
N GLN A 128 2.92 4.41 26.36
CA GLN A 128 3.45 5.62 26.99
C GLN A 128 2.55 6.09 28.15
N GLU A 129 1.22 6.02 27.98
CA GLU A 129 0.25 6.36 29.03
C GLU A 129 0.30 5.36 30.18
N ILE A 130 0.43 4.07 29.88
CA ILE A 130 0.58 3.02 30.89
C ILE A 130 1.88 3.24 31.70
N ALA A 131 2.97 3.62 31.03
CA ALA A 131 4.24 3.91 31.70
C ALA A 131 4.17 5.17 32.57
N ALA A 132 3.45 6.21 32.13
CA ALA A 132 3.28 7.45 32.87
C ALA A 132 2.47 7.26 34.16
N ASP A 133 1.40 6.47 34.13
CA ASP A 133 0.62 6.15 35.33
C ASP A 133 1.42 5.29 36.31
N ALA A 134 2.15 4.28 35.82
CA ALA A 134 3.05 3.48 36.65
C ALA A 134 4.19 4.30 37.28
N ALA A 135 4.56 5.45 36.69
CA ALA A 135 5.51 6.38 37.28
C ALA A 135 4.86 7.27 38.35
N ARG A 136 3.62 7.74 38.14
CA ARG A 136 2.85 8.49 39.13
C ARG A 136 2.57 7.67 40.38
N ASP A 137 2.14 6.42 40.22
CA ASP A 137 1.85 5.53 41.36
C ASP A 137 3.10 5.24 42.19
N ARG A 138 4.27 5.14 41.55
CA ARG A 138 5.55 4.99 42.24
C ARG A 138 5.95 6.26 42.99
N ALA A 139 5.76 7.43 42.39
CA ALA A 139 6.04 8.70 43.04
C ALA A 139 5.10 8.97 44.23
N ALA A 140 3.83 8.57 44.13
CA ALA A 140 2.86 8.71 45.21
C ALA A 140 3.26 7.88 46.44
N ARG A 141 3.69 6.63 46.25
CA ARG A 141 4.14 5.75 47.35
C ARG A 141 5.42 6.24 48.03
N LEU A 142 6.30 6.90 47.29
CA LEU A 142 7.55 7.46 47.86
C LEU A 142 7.32 8.69 48.73
N ASN A 143 6.17 9.38 48.59
CA ASN A 143 5.82 10.55 49.39
C ASN A 143 4.96 10.21 50.63
N GLU A 144 4.56 8.94 50.81
CA GLU A 144 3.81 8.48 51.99
C GLU A 144 4.72 7.93 53.10
N ASP A 145 6.02 7.79 52.83
CA ASP A 145 7.04 7.22 53.74
C ASP A 145 7.96 8.29 54.42
N ASP A 146 7.66 9.59 54.27
CA ASP A 146 8.31 10.72 54.96
C ASP A 146 7.34 11.41 55.94
#